data_AF-A0A954DG83-F1
#
_entry.id   AF-A0A954DG83-F1
#
_cell.length_a   1.000
_cell.length_b   1.000
_cell.length_c   1.000
_cell.angle_alpha   90.00
_cell.angle_beta   90.00
_cell.angle_gamma   90.00
#
_symmetry.space_group_name_H-M   'P 1'
#
loop_
_entity.id
_entity.type
_entity.pdbx_description
1 polymer ?
#
loop_
_entity_poly.entity_id
_entity_poly.type
_entity_poly.pdbx_seq_one_letter_code
_entity_poly.pdbx_strand_id
1 'polypeptide(L)'
;MQRFRALTGSIVLPGLLATVAAAQTPTFPLPGTTGDTTSTEDTAPFLVPKGVTQTKVTSRKDLTGLPSTFGNWDMVAYDPTGRYIFVPAEVGQGAGAFRYDTVSKTYLTLMLGNNTGVRESDPTTWSATNDDFARLDPATWTPWGTVVIGEETTGGRLFEILDPLSTGTPQVVWRSNVPAVGHEGIRFDKNGARYVVDENNSGSVYKFVPAKKGDLSVGQTFVLSVDAYAADNSTDASANWNDSTNRYATRVGPATWIPMTDANGKALTKADPFAFVSTTGGRNAADELKGTPFGRPEDCDFNVLASGNECLYFTATSENTIYSIELLGDTKAMVRVFVNFDTVNLYTGRDVNPKQNDPWTNAGPSTETNLKSPDNLAVDHFGSIYIIEDQNPGDIWKCFDNDKNGVAESIGLFVSLGVAGCEPTGLIAHPTDPYKFLVSIQHPSSGNDALWTFDTNPYMGSTTDLTLATGVNMAPSYGPAEFVRSVMANDILAYSLTSPKGSLVGKQYAVLAQAVDTKTGLKNLLGGIWLNPNAPIVLLAGGTLAREGTRLWLEVPAGLSGVSIVAQALAVDSSALVFSPATETVVR
;
A
#
# COMPACT_ATOMS: atom_id res chain seq x y z
N MET A 1 24.13 -9.16 33.50
CA MET A 1 25.15 -8.69 32.54
C MET A 1 26.33 -9.66 32.56
N GLN A 2 26.44 -10.54 31.57
CA GLN A 2 27.62 -11.38 31.35
C GLN A 2 28.09 -11.14 29.92
N ARG A 3 29.35 -10.71 29.76
CA ARG A 3 30.02 -10.56 28.46
C ARG A 3 30.86 -11.82 28.23
N PHE A 4 30.56 -12.60 27.19
CA PHE A 4 31.39 -13.72 26.76
C PHE A 4 32.37 -13.26 25.65
N ARG A 5 33.65 -13.62 25.78
CA ARG A 5 34.69 -13.42 24.76
C ARG A 5 34.81 -14.68 23.89
N ALA A 6 34.81 -14.52 22.57
CA ALA A 6 35.00 -15.58 21.59
C ALA A 6 36.48 -15.99 21.46
N LEU A 7 36.74 -17.30 21.35
CA LEU A 7 38.05 -17.87 21.01
C LEU A 7 38.07 -18.22 19.52
N THR A 8 39.12 -17.80 18.79
CA THR A 8 39.31 -18.08 17.37
C THR A 8 40.44 -19.11 17.16
N GLY A 9 40.21 -20.09 16.30
CA GLY A 9 41.23 -21.01 15.78
C GLY A 9 40.94 -21.33 14.32
N SER A 10 41.88 -21.02 13.42
CA SER A 10 41.74 -21.21 11.97
C SER A 10 42.71 -22.28 11.46
N ILE A 11 42.22 -23.19 10.62
CA ILE A 11 43.02 -24.06 9.74
C ILE A 11 42.64 -23.70 8.31
N VAL A 12 43.64 -23.44 7.45
CA VAL A 12 43.46 -23.05 6.04
C VAL A 12 44.00 -24.16 5.14
N LEU A 13 43.22 -24.55 4.13
CA LEU A 13 43.71 -25.27 2.95
C LEU A 13 43.29 -24.48 1.68
N PRO A 14 44.17 -24.29 0.68
CA PRO A 14 43.85 -23.52 -0.51
C PRO A 14 43.23 -24.41 -1.61
N GLY A 15 42.14 -23.94 -2.22
CA GLY A 15 41.51 -24.55 -3.39
C GLY A 15 41.03 -23.47 -4.36
N LEU A 16 41.69 -23.41 -5.52
CA LEU A 16 41.43 -22.51 -6.65
C LEU A 16 40.11 -22.89 -7.35
N LEU A 17 39.18 -21.95 -7.56
CA LEU A 17 38.08 -22.10 -8.53
C LEU A 17 37.80 -20.77 -9.25
N ALA A 18 37.81 -20.84 -10.59
CA ALA A 18 37.42 -19.75 -11.47
C ALA A 18 35.88 -19.60 -11.48
N THR A 19 35.37 -18.39 -11.30
CA THR A 19 33.94 -18.07 -11.35
C THR A 19 33.55 -17.50 -12.71
N VAL A 20 32.61 -18.17 -13.38
CA VAL A 20 31.77 -17.56 -14.42
C VAL A 20 30.77 -16.64 -13.70
N ALA A 21 30.75 -15.36 -14.03
CA ALA A 21 29.81 -14.41 -13.44
C ALA A 21 28.39 -14.63 -14.01
N ALA A 22 27.51 -15.23 -13.22
CA ALA A 22 26.07 -15.16 -13.46
C ALA A 22 25.59 -13.72 -13.19
N ALA A 23 24.72 -13.18 -14.05
CA ALA A 23 24.06 -11.90 -13.80
C ALA A 23 23.34 -11.95 -12.44
N GLN A 24 23.66 -11.01 -11.54
CA GLN A 24 23.08 -10.99 -10.21
C GLN A 24 21.67 -10.38 -10.26
N THR A 25 20.69 -11.04 -9.64
CA THR A 25 19.38 -10.45 -9.37
C THR A 25 19.55 -9.22 -8.47
N PRO A 26 18.93 -8.07 -8.80
CA PRO A 26 19.12 -6.82 -8.05
C PRO A 26 18.57 -6.96 -6.62
N THR A 27 19.21 -6.32 -5.63
CA THR A 27 18.67 -6.18 -4.28
C THR A 27 17.73 -4.98 -4.19
N PHE A 28 16.95 -4.88 -3.12
CA PHE A 28 16.20 -3.66 -2.82
C PHE A 28 17.14 -2.56 -2.23
N PRO A 29 16.93 -1.27 -2.55
CA PRO A 29 16.05 -0.76 -3.60
C PRO A 29 16.58 -1.13 -4.99
N LEU A 30 15.66 -1.29 -5.95
CA LEU A 30 16.04 -1.51 -7.34
C LEU A 30 16.88 -0.32 -7.85
N PRO A 31 17.88 -0.58 -8.71
CA PRO A 31 18.75 0.47 -9.22
C PRO A 31 18.04 1.43 -10.18
N GLY A 32 16.89 1.02 -10.71
CA GLY A 32 15.98 1.83 -11.49
C GLY A 32 14.85 1.03 -12.11
N THR A 33 13.96 1.73 -12.82
CA THR A 33 12.83 1.18 -13.57
C THR A 33 13.29 0.07 -14.51
N THR A 34 12.47 -0.95 -14.67
CA THR A 34 12.73 -2.07 -15.56
C THR A 34 12.68 -1.65 -17.03
N GLY A 35 13.36 -2.42 -17.88
CA GLY A 35 13.10 -2.39 -19.31
C GLY A 35 11.81 -3.14 -19.68
N ASP A 36 11.54 -3.20 -20.98
CA ASP A 36 10.37 -3.89 -21.55
C ASP A 36 10.29 -5.38 -21.12
N THR A 37 9.23 -5.73 -20.40
CA THR A 37 8.86 -7.10 -19.99
C THR A 37 7.61 -7.62 -20.70
N THR A 38 7.14 -6.95 -21.76
CA THR A 38 5.94 -7.35 -22.52
C THR A 38 6.03 -8.80 -23.00
N SER A 39 7.21 -9.25 -23.42
CA SER A 39 7.43 -10.64 -23.85
C SER A 39 7.22 -11.68 -22.73
N THR A 40 7.24 -11.26 -21.47
CA THR A 40 7.06 -12.09 -20.28
C THR A 40 5.82 -11.70 -19.48
N GLU A 41 4.88 -10.93 -20.04
CA GLU A 41 3.63 -10.47 -19.39
C GLU A 41 2.92 -11.59 -18.60
N ASP A 42 2.81 -12.80 -19.17
CA ASP A 42 2.10 -13.93 -18.55
C ASP A 42 2.92 -14.73 -17.51
N THR A 43 4.21 -14.43 -17.32
CA THR A 43 5.12 -15.25 -16.49
C THR A 43 5.98 -14.47 -15.50
N ALA A 44 6.43 -13.28 -15.87
CA ALA A 44 7.24 -12.37 -15.06
C ALA A 44 7.10 -10.93 -15.58
N PRO A 45 5.95 -10.27 -15.37
CA PRO A 45 5.73 -8.90 -15.82
C PRO A 45 6.55 -7.86 -15.03
N PHE A 46 6.97 -8.17 -13.80
CA PHE A 46 7.74 -7.24 -12.96
C PHE A 46 9.22 -7.58 -12.90
N LEU A 47 10.08 -6.56 -12.83
CA LEU A 47 11.38 -6.69 -12.19
C LEU A 47 11.17 -6.63 -10.68
N VAL A 48 11.65 -7.67 -9.99
CA VAL A 48 11.51 -7.79 -8.53
C VAL A 48 12.88 -7.92 -7.84
N PRO A 49 13.04 -7.43 -6.60
CA PRO A 49 14.25 -7.62 -5.83
C PRO A 49 14.53 -9.09 -5.56
N LYS A 50 15.80 -9.41 -5.34
CA LYS A 50 16.25 -10.73 -4.94
C LYS A 50 15.48 -11.20 -3.70
N GLY A 51 14.85 -12.36 -3.82
CA GLY A 51 14.09 -13.01 -2.76
C GLY A 51 12.60 -12.66 -2.74
N VAL A 52 12.17 -11.65 -3.50
CA VAL A 52 10.76 -11.46 -3.81
C VAL A 52 10.37 -12.41 -4.94
N THR A 53 9.26 -13.10 -4.80
CA THR A 53 8.67 -13.90 -5.88
C THR A 53 7.37 -13.28 -6.37
N GLN A 54 7.09 -13.39 -7.65
CA GLN A 54 5.82 -12.95 -8.24
C GLN A 54 5.07 -14.17 -8.79
N THR A 55 3.75 -14.20 -8.62
CA THR A 55 2.90 -15.32 -9.10
C THR A 55 1.59 -14.79 -9.66
N LYS A 56 1.25 -15.21 -10.87
CA LYS A 56 -0.06 -14.91 -11.49
C LYS A 56 -1.18 -15.58 -10.71
N VAL A 57 -2.17 -14.81 -10.30
CA VAL A 57 -3.40 -15.28 -9.65
C VAL A 57 -4.42 -15.66 -10.72
N THR A 58 -4.75 -14.71 -11.60
CA THR A 58 -5.65 -14.89 -12.73
C THR A 58 -5.48 -13.74 -13.73
N SER A 59 -5.97 -13.89 -14.95
CA SER A 59 -6.14 -12.79 -15.91
C SER A 59 -7.47 -12.87 -16.65
N ARG A 60 -7.79 -11.86 -17.45
CA ARG A 60 -8.98 -11.89 -18.31
C ARG A 60 -9.04 -13.12 -19.21
N LYS A 61 -7.91 -13.54 -19.77
CA LYS A 61 -7.81 -14.77 -20.58
C LYS A 61 -8.07 -16.06 -19.79
N ASP A 62 -7.79 -16.06 -18.49
CA ASP A 62 -8.00 -17.23 -17.62
C ASP A 62 -9.49 -17.39 -17.24
N LEU A 63 -10.29 -16.31 -17.29
CA LEU A 63 -11.70 -16.28 -16.87
C LEU A 63 -12.67 -16.50 -18.05
N THR A 64 -13.11 -17.74 -18.22
CA THR A 64 -14.09 -18.09 -19.26
C THR A 64 -15.46 -17.44 -18.99
N GLY A 65 -16.00 -16.73 -19.98
CA GLY A 65 -17.34 -16.13 -19.92
C GLY A 65 -17.40 -14.77 -19.22
N LEU A 66 -16.26 -14.21 -18.82
CA LEU A 66 -16.20 -12.87 -18.23
C LEU A 66 -16.84 -11.86 -19.20
N PRO A 67 -17.74 -10.97 -18.73
CA PRO A 67 -18.31 -9.93 -19.57
C PRO A 67 -17.23 -9.15 -20.32
N SER A 68 -17.44 -8.87 -21.60
CA SER A 68 -16.42 -8.23 -22.44
C SER A 68 -16.04 -6.82 -21.97
N THR A 69 -16.95 -6.15 -21.26
CA THR A 69 -16.75 -4.84 -20.66
C THR A 69 -15.94 -4.87 -19.36
N PHE A 70 -15.69 -6.03 -18.76
CA PHE A 70 -14.87 -6.13 -17.54
C PHE A 70 -13.37 -6.12 -17.87
N GLY A 71 -12.90 -4.99 -18.38
CA GLY A 71 -11.48 -4.63 -18.50
C GLY A 71 -11.12 -3.52 -17.52
N ASN A 72 -9.89 -3.02 -17.61
CA ASN A 72 -9.33 -1.99 -16.74
C ASN A 72 -9.52 -2.40 -15.27
N TRP A 73 -8.95 -3.54 -14.89
CA TRP A 73 -9.08 -4.02 -13.52
C TRP A 73 -8.26 -3.14 -12.59
N ASP A 74 -8.96 -2.49 -11.68
CA ASP A 74 -8.40 -1.45 -10.83
C ASP A 74 -8.63 -1.74 -9.34
N MET A 75 -8.06 -0.91 -8.46
CA MET A 75 -8.08 -0.93 -7.00
C MET A 75 -8.98 -2.00 -6.35
N VAL A 76 -8.41 -3.19 -6.23
CA VAL A 76 -9.10 -4.40 -5.76
C VAL A 76 -9.22 -4.46 -4.24
N ALA A 77 -10.09 -5.34 -3.74
CA ALA A 77 -10.21 -5.64 -2.31
C ALA A 77 -10.17 -7.14 -2.01
N TYR A 78 -9.68 -7.51 -0.83
CA TYR A 78 -9.79 -8.85 -0.27
C TYR A 78 -10.97 -8.98 0.70
N ASP A 79 -11.56 -10.17 0.79
CA ASP A 79 -12.26 -10.55 2.02
C ASP A 79 -11.25 -10.83 3.17
N PRO A 80 -11.64 -10.77 4.45
CA PRO A 80 -10.71 -10.91 5.58
C PRO A 80 -9.96 -12.26 5.64
N THR A 81 -10.43 -13.29 4.92
CA THR A 81 -9.72 -14.56 4.83
C THR A 81 -8.63 -14.58 3.76
N GLY A 82 -8.68 -13.66 2.78
CA GLY A 82 -7.79 -13.60 1.62
C GLY A 82 -8.19 -14.56 0.50
N ARG A 83 -9.35 -15.22 0.60
CA ARG A 83 -9.81 -16.19 -0.40
C ARG A 83 -10.45 -15.51 -1.60
N TYR A 84 -11.28 -14.51 -1.34
CA TYR A 84 -12.08 -13.82 -2.34
C TYR A 84 -11.45 -12.45 -2.65
N ILE A 85 -11.36 -12.15 -3.94
CA ILE A 85 -10.89 -10.87 -4.46
C ILE A 85 -12.07 -10.19 -5.14
N PHE A 86 -12.32 -8.94 -4.80
CA PHE A 86 -13.33 -8.08 -5.41
C PHE A 86 -12.65 -7.18 -6.42
N VAL A 87 -13.03 -7.35 -7.69
CA VAL A 87 -12.38 -6.70 -8.82
C VAL A 87 -13.41 -5.80 -9.50
N PRO A 88 -13.26 -4.47 -9.41
CA PRO A 88 -14.05 -3.53 -10.17
C PRO A 88 -13.51 -3.43 -11.61
N ALA A 89 -14.33 -2.92 -12.52
CA ALA A 89 -13.98 -2.71 -13.93
C ALA A 89 -14.10 -1.22 -14.27
N GLU A 90 -12.96 -0.59 -14.48
CA GLU A 90 -12.80 0.85 -14.64
C GLU A 90 -12.98 1.25 -16.11
N VAL A 91 -14.16 0.95 -16.67
CA VAL A 91 -14.51 1.27 -18.06
C VAL A 91 -15.60 2.33 -18.13
N GLY A 92 -15.55 3.22 -19.12
CA GLY A 92 -16.50 4.34 -19.21
C GLY A 92 -17.96 3.96 -19.46
N GLN A 93 -18.26 2.72 -19.82
CA GLN A 93 -19.60 2.21 -20.13
C GLN A 93 -19.65 0.69 -19.92
N GLY A 94 -20.77 0.17 -19.41
CA GLY A 94 -20.91 -1.26 -19.14
C GLY A 94 -20.00 -1.75 -18.01
N ALA A 95 -19.53 -0.84 -17.14
CA ALA A 95 -18.71 -1.19 -16.00
C ALA A 95 -19.44 -2.17 -15.07
N GLY A 96 -18.69 -2.82 -14.20
CA GLY A 96 -19.24 -3.75 -13.24
C GLY A 96 -18.18 -4.21 -12.27
N ALA A 97 -18.50 -5.25 -11.52
CA ALA A 97 -17.57 -5.84 -10.58
C ALA A 97 -17.84 -7.33 -10.46
N PHE A 98 -16.79 -8.08 -10.13
CA PHE A 98 -16.88 -9.51 -9.87
C PHE A 98 -16.11 -9.91 -8.62
N ARG A 99 -16.52 -11.02 -8.02
CA ARG A 99 -15.77 -11.70 -6.96
C ARG A 99 -15.04 -12.89 -7.58
N TYR A 100 -13.72 -12.92 -7.47
CA TYR A 100 -12.89 -14.07 -7.82
C TYR A 100 -12.64 -14.95 -6.59
N ASP A 101 -12.79 -16.26 -6.71
CA ASP A 101 -12.44 -17.25 -5.69
C ASP A 101 -11.08 -17.88 -6.02
N THR A 102 -10.07 -17.58 -5.21
CA THR A 102 -8.69 -18.07 -5.42
C THR A 102 -8.55 -19.59 -5.27
N VAL A 103 -9.51 -20.26 -4.62
CA VAL A 103 -9.48 -21.72 -4.40
C VAL A 103 -10.10 -22.45 -5.58
N SER A 104 -11.33 -22.09 -5.96
CA SER A 104 -12.00 -22.75 -7.10
C SER A 104 -11.58 -22.21 -8.46
N LYS A 105 -10.89 -21.06 -8.48
CA LYS A 105 -10.46 -20.35 -9.70
C LYS A 105 -11.62 -19.95 -10.61
N THR A 106 -12.74 -19.59 -9.98
CA THR A 106 -13.98 -19.16 -10.66
C THR A 106 -14.34 -17.77 -10.18
N TYR A 107 -15.14 -17.04 -10.97
CA TYR A 107 -15.69 -15.76 -10.56
C TYR A 107 -17.22 -15.79 -10.45
N LEU A 108 -17.78 -14.81 -9.73
CA LEU A 108 -19.20 -14.50 -9.67
C LEU A 108 -19.38 -13.01 -9.97
N THR A 109 -20.24 -12.68 -10.94
CA THR A 109 -20.58 -11.28 -11.26
C THR A 109 -21.40 -10.66 -10.13
N LEU A 110 -20.94 -9.52 -9.62
CA LEU A 110 -21.57 -8.78 -8.53
C LEU A 110 -22.45 -7.64 -9.05
N MET A 111 -21.92 -6.90 -10.02
CA MET A 111 -22.57 -5.78 -10.69
C MET A 111 -22.28 -5.90 -12.17
N LEU A 112 -23.27 -5.63 -13.03
CA LEU A 112 -23.10 -5.61 -14.48
C LEU A 112 -23.93 -4.47 -15.07
N GLY A 113 -23.24 -3.48 -15.61
CA GLY A 113 -23.87 -2.39 -16.34
C GLY A 113 -24.53 -2.89 -17.61
N ASN A 114 -25.65 -2.28 -17.98
CA ASN A 114 -26.39 -2.62 -19.19
C ASN A 114 -25.71 -2.15 -20.50
N ASN A 115 -24.55 -1.48 -20.40
CA ASN A 115 -23.74 -1.01 -21.52
C ASN A 115 -24.51 -0.05 -22.44
N THR A 116 -25.36 0.82 -21.89
CA THR A 116 -26.09 1.87 -22.63
C THR A 116 -25.41 3.23 -22.57
N GLY A 117 -24.48 3.43 -21.64
CA GLY A 117 -23.84 4.71 -21.31
C GLY A 117 -24.74 5.62 -20.48
N VAL A 118 -25.95 5.17 -20.14
CA VAL A 118 -26.95 5.96 -19.42
C VAL A 118 -27.00 5.49 -17.97
N ARG A 119 -26.70 6.43 -17.06
CA ARG A 119 -26.72 6.21 -15.62
C ARG A 119 -27.91 6.91 -14.99
N GLU A 120 -28.63 6.23 -14.11
CA GLU A 120 -29.68 6.83 -13.29
C GLU A 120 -29.09 7.82 -12.28
N SER A 121 -29.70 9.00 -12.19
CA SER A 121 -29.34 10.10 -11.30
C SER A 121 -30.24 10.20 -10.07
N ASP A 122 -31.44 9.59 -10.10
CA ASP A 122 -32.39 9.57 -8.99
C ASP A 122 -32.35 8.23 -8.24
N PRO A 123 -31.89 8.20 -6.98
CA PRO A 123 -31.82 6.96 -6.20
C PRO A 123 -33.19 6.35 -5.90
N THR A 124 -34.30 7.10 -6.04
CA THR A 124 -35.65 6.58 -5.80
C THR A 124 -36.21 5.75 -6.95
N THR A 125 -35.65 5.90 -8.16
CA THR A 125 -36.01 5.15 -9.37
C THR A 125 -34.95 4.13 -9.77
N TRP A 126 -33.79 4.15 -9.12
CA TRP A 126 -32.65 3.28 -9.41
C TRP A 126 -32.98 1.79 -9.28
N SER A 127 -32.38 1.00 -10.17
CA SER A 127 -32.45 -0.46 -10.18
C SER A 127 -31.10 -1.06 -10.52
N ALA A 128 -30.55 -1.87 -9.61
CA ALA A 128 -29.27 -2.55 -9.80
C ALA A 128 -29.19 -3.42 -11.07
N THR A 129 -30.34 -3.89 -11.59
CA THR A 129 -30.40 -4.74 -12.79
C THR A 129 -30.75 -3.99 -14.08
N ASN A 130 -31.08 -2.71 -14.00
CA ASN A 130 -31.50 -1.90 -15.15
C ASN A 130 -30.88 -0.50 -15.09
N ASP A 131 -29.57 -0.47 -14.97
CA ASP A 131 -28.77 0.74 -14.95
C ASP A 131 -27.43 0.47 -15.65
N ASP A 132 -26.70 1.52 -15.98
CA ASP A 132 -25.30 1.40 -16.37
C ASP A 132 -24.38 1.96 -15.29
N PHE A 133 -23.10 1.59 -15.38
CA PHE A 133 -22.06 2.08 -14.49
C PHE A 133 -20.88 2.59 -15.32
N ALA A 134 -20.15 3.56 -14.80
CA ALA A 134 -18.97 4.11 -15.46
C ALA A 134 -17.81 4.22 -14.48
N ARG A 135 -16.63 3.76 -14.91
CA ARG A 135 -15.35 3.83 -14.18
C ARG A 135 -15.52 3.36 -12.74
N LEU A 136 -15.93 2.10 -12.57
CA LEU A 136 -16.03 1.58 -11.22
C LEU A 136 -14.62 1.43 -10.67
N ASP A 137 -14.31 2.26 -9.70
CA ASP A 137 -13.09 2.30 -8.91
C ASP A 137 -13.40 3.13 -7.63
N PRO A 138 -12.87 2.78 -6.44
CA PRO A 138 -12.19 1.56 -6.06
C PRO A 138 -13.14 0.55 -5.44
N ALA A 139 -12.69 -0.69 -5.26
CA ALA A 139 -13.32 -1.64 -4.35
C ALA A 139 -12.72 -1.55 -2.94
N THR A 140 -13.54 -1.63 -1.89
CA THR A 140 -13.05 -1.65 -0.50
C THR A 140 -13.91 -2.53 0.39
N TRP A 141 -13.26 -3.42 1.15
CA TRP A 141 -13.93 -4.22 2.17
C TRP A 141 -14.20 -3.38 3.43
N THR A 142 -15.44 -3.37 3.90
CA THR A 142 -15.83 -2.57 5.06
C THR A 142 -15.55 -3.28 6.39
N PRO A 143 -15.35 -2.55 7.50
CA PRO A 143 -15.18 -3.15 8.83
C PRO A 143 -16.37 -4.02 9.31
N TRP A 144 -17.52 -3.97 8.63
CA TRP A 144 -18.73 -4.73 8.97
C TRP A 144 -19.07 -5.84 7.96
N GLY A 145 -18.18 -6.13 7.00
CA GLY A 145 -18.28 -7.33 6.17
C GLY A 145 -19.03 -7.16 4.85
N THR A 146 -19.11 -5.94 4.34
CA THR A 146 -19.65 -5.59 3.01
C THR A 146 -18.53 -5.12 2.10
N VAL A 147 -18.83 -4.88 0.81
CA VAL A 147 -17.89 -4.27 -0.14
C VAL A 147 -18.50 -3.00 -0.69
N VAL A 148 -17.76 -1.90 -0.65
CA VAL A 148 -18.14 -0.65 -1.32
C VAL A 148 -17.38 -0.50 -2.63
N ILE A 149 -18.04 0.05 -3.64
CA ILE A 149 -17.48 0.33 -4.98
C ILE A 149 -17.92 1.72 -5.42
N GLY A 150 -16.96 2.57 -5.78
CA GLY A 150 -17.19 3.94 -6.29
C GLY A 150 -17.32 3.99 -7.80
N GLU A 151 -17.87 5.09 -8.32
CA GLU A 151 -17.63 5.53 -9.70
C GLU A 151 -16.65 6.71 -9.67
N GLU A 152 -15.50 6.53 -10.29
CA GLU A 152 -14.47 7.53 -10.50
C GLU A 152 -14.81 8.37 -11.74
N THR A 153 -15.86 9.17 -11.63
CA THR A 153 -16.22 10.09 -12.71
C THR A 153 -17.03 11.27 -12.20
N THR A 154 -17.33 12.22 -13.08
CA THR A 154 -18.15 13.38 -12.73
C THR A 154 -19.52 12.95 -12.21
N GLY A 155 -19.82 13.38 -10.98
CA GLY A 155 -21.05 13.04 -10.27
C GLY A 155 -21.13 11.55 -9.92
N GLY A 156 -19.98 10.93 -9.65
CA GLY A 156 -19.87 9.51 -9.33
C GLY A 156 -20.75 9.09 -8.16
N ARG A 157 -21.18 7.83 -8.21
CA ARG A 157 -22.06 7.19 -7.25
C ARG A 157 -21.28 6.19 -6.42
N LEU A 158 -21.78 5.90 -5.22
CA LEU A 158 -21.22 4.86 -4.36
C LEU A 158 -22.20 3.71 -4.18
N PHE A 159 -21.75 2.49 -4.42
CA PHE A 159 -22.54 1.28 -4.24
C PHE A 159 -21.98 0.46 -3.08
N GLU A 160 -22.86 -0.20 -2.32
CA GLU A 160 -22.49 -1.17 -1.31
C GLU A 160 -23.14 -2.52 -1.60
N ILE A 161 -22.32 -3.56 -1.67
CA ILE A 161 -22.71 -4.95 -1.80
C ILE A 161 -22.84 -5.52 -0.38
N LEU A 162 -24.07 -5.79 0.06
CA LEU A 162 -24.38 -6.13 1.45
C LEU A 162 -24.01 -7.57 1.82
N ASP A 163 -24.06 -8.49 0.86
CA ASP A 163 -23.77 -9.90 1.06
C ASP A 163 -22.69 -10.38 0.08
N PRO A 164 -21.49 -9.78 0.09
CA PRO A 164 -20.48 -9.96 -0.95
C PRO A 164 -19.94 -11.40 -1.01
N LEU A 165 -20.18 -12.24 0.01
CA LEU A 165 -19.79 -13.65 0.07
C LEU A 165 -20.92 -14.63 -0.31
N SER A 166 -22.12 -14.13 -0.60
CA SER A 166 -23.26 -14.94 -1.02
C SER A 166 -22.98 -15.67 -2.33
N THR A 167 -23.58 -16.84 -2.51
CA THR A 167 -23.58 -17.58 -3.79
C THR A 167 -24.85 -17.28 -4.61
N GLY A 168 -25.80 -16.52 -4.06
CA GLY A 168 -27.00 -16.08 -4.75
C GLY A 168 -26.80 -14.74 -5.47
N THR A 169 -27.90 -14.12 -5.90
CA THR A 169 -27.88 -12.77 -6.48
C THR A 169 -27.44 -11.76 -5.43
N PRO A 170 -26.32 -11.05 -5.64
CA PRO A 170 -25.80 -10.07 -4.68
C PRO A 170 -26.80 -8.93 -4.46
N GLN A 171 -26.91 -8.48 -3.22
CA GLN A 171 -27.72 -7.34 -2.83
C GLN A 171 -26.87 -6.07 -2.91
N VAL A 172 -27.16 -5.25 -3.91
CA VAL A 172 -26.45 -3.98 -4.17
C VAL A 172 -27.35 -2.81 -3.80
N VAL A 173 -26.82 -1.87 -3.04
CA VAL A 173 -27.50 -0.64 -2.64
C VAL A 173 -26.69 0.56 -3.08
N TRP A 174 -27.33 1.52 -3.74
CA TRP A 174 -26.74 2.85 -3.93
C TRP A 174 -26.79 3.64 -2.61
N ARG A 175 -25.62 4.03 -2.11
CA ARG A 175 -25.45 4.93 -0.96
C ARG A 175 -25.53 6.39 -1.42
N SER A 176 -26.73 6.89 -1.62
CA SER A 176 -26.99 8.24 -2.16
C SER A 176 -26.86 9.40 -1.17
N ASN A 177 -26.60 9.13 0.12
CA ASN A 177 -26.46 10.16 1.16
C ASN A 177 -24.99 10.56 1.40
N VAL A 178 -24.17 10.39 0.36
CA VAL A 178 -22.76 10.79 0.36
C VAL A 178 -22.49 11.67 -0.86
N PRO A 179 -21.48 12.57 -0.80
CA PRO A 179 -21.26 13.52 -1.88
C PRO A 179 -21.00 12.84 -3.21
N ALA A 180 -21.58 13.39 -4.28
CA ALA A 180 -21.32 13.01 -5.65
C ALA A 180 -19.98 13.59 -6.12
N VAL A 181 -18.95 12.74 -6.17
CA VAL A 181 -17.56 13.08 -6.53
C VAL A 181 -16.98 12.00 -7.45
N GLY A 182 -15.82 12.24 -8.06
CA GLY A 182 -15.06 11.14 -8.67
C GLY A 182 -14.49 10.30 -7.54
N HIS A 183 -15.19 9.23 -7.16
CA HIS A 183 -14.75 8.40 -6.04
C HIS A 183 -13.51 7.64 -6.46
N GLU A 184 -12.37 7.97 -5.88
CA GLU A 184 -11.21 7.09 -5.90
C GLU A 184 -11.01 6.50 -4.49
N GLY A 185 -9.78 6.44 -3.94
CA GLY A 185 -9.44 5.77 -2.69
C GLY A 185 -10.46 5.94 -1.58
N ILE A 186 -11.06 4.81 -1.16
CA ILE A 186 -12.03 4.75 -0.06
C ILE A 186 -11.42 3.97 1.10
N ARG A 187 -11.40 4.55 2.29
CA ARG A 187 -10.97 3.86 3.51
C ARG A 187 -11.82 4.18 4.72
N PHE A 188 -11.70 3.37 5.75
CA PHE A 188 -12.43 3.53 7.00
C PHE A 188 -11.47 3.67 8.17
N ASP A 189 -11.72 4.65 9.05
CA ASP A 189 -11.03 4.71 10.33
C ASP A 189 -11.57 3.63 11.31
N LYS A 190 -10.89 3.45 12.44
CA LYS A 190 -11.31 2.49 13.49
C LYS A 190 -12.72 2.74 14.03
N ASN A 191 -13.23 3.97 13.94
CA ASN A 191 -14.56 4.36 14.39
C ASN A 191 -15.63 4.06 13.33
N GLY A 192 -15.22 3.74 12.10
CA GLY A 192 -16.10 3.43 10.98
C GLY A 192 -16.52 4.66 10.18
N ALA A 193 -15.86 5.80 10.35
CA ALA A 193 -16.02 6.91 9.42
C ALA A 193 -15.31 6.58 8.11
N ARG A 194 -15.96 6.88 6.99
CA ARG A 194 -15.42 6.69 5.65
C ARG A 194 -14.67 7.93 5.21
N TYR A 195 -13.52 7.75 4.61
CA TYR A 195 -12.74 8.80 3.95
C TYR A 195 -12.69 8.47 2.48
N VAL A 196 -12.83 9.51 1.65
CA VAL A 196 -12.73 9.40 0.19
C VAL A 196 -12.08 10.65 -0.36
N VAL A 197 -11.33 10.48 -1.43
CA VAL A 197 -10.76 11.60 -2.18
C VAL A 197 -11.47 11.74 -3.53
N ASP A 198 -11.40 12.93 -4.11
CA ASP A 198 -12.11 13.28 -5.35
C ASP A 198 -11.13 13.44 -6.51
N GLU A 199 -11.19 12.53 -7.46
CA GLU A 199 -10.31 12.37 -8.63
C GLU A 199 -10.42 13.56 -9.60
N ASN A 200 -9.82 14.69 -9.20
CA ASN A 200 -9.87 15.93 -9.97
C ASN A 200 -8.81 16.96 -9.58
N ASN A 201 -8.45 17.84 -10.52
CA ASN A 201 -7.53 18.94 -10.27
C ASN A 201 -8.08 20.04 -9.33
N SER A 202 -9.36 20.06 -8.97
CA SER A 202 -9.87 20.83 -7.82
C SER A 202 -10.44 19.94 -6.71
N GLY A 203 -10.08 18.65 -6.72
CA GLY A 203 -10.57 17.65 -5.79
C GLY A 203 -10.16 17.93 -4.35
N SER A 204 -11.03 17.54 -3.42
CA SER A 204 -10.81 17.67 -1.96
C SER A 204 -10.83 16.29 -1.30
N VAL A 205 -10.52 16.25 0.00
CA VAL A 205 -10.68 15.06 0.84
C VAL A 205 -11.97 15.18 1.65
N TYR A 206 -12.76 14.11 1.67
CA TYR A 206 -14.08 14.07 2.31
C TYR A 206 -14.10 13.01 3.42
N LYS A 207 -14.87 13.29 4.47
CA LYS A 207 -15.11 12.39 5.60
C LYS A 207 -16.61 12.21 5.78
N PHE A 208 -17.10 10.98 5.82
CA PHE A 208 -18.48 10.63 6.15
C PHE A 208 -18.52 9.87 7.46
N VAL A 209 -19.23 10.40 8.46
CA VAL A 209 -19.44 9.77 9.75
C VAL A 209 -20.85 9.19 9.79
N PRO A 210 -21.01 7.85 9.76
CA PRO A 210 -22.33 7.21 9.87
C PRO A 210 -23.06 7.62 11.16
N ALA A 211 -24.37 7.90 11.06
CA ALA A 211 -25.22 8.12 12.24
C ALA A 211 -25.25 6.88 13.15
N LYS A 212 -25.08 5.71 12.56
CA LYS A 212 -24.86 4.43 13.24
C LYS A 212 -23.66 3.73 12.60
N LYS A 213 -22.65 3.40 13.40
CA LYS A 213 -21.48 2.64 12.94
C LYS A 213 -21.91 1.39 12.17
N GLY A 214 -21.38 1.24 10.95
CA GLY A 214 -21.70 0.14 10.05
C GLY A 214 -22.94 0.31 9.19
N ASP A 215 -23.52 1.51 9.14
CA ASP A 215 -24.67 1.82 8.30
C ASP A 215 -24.42 3.10 7.49
N LEU A 216 -24.06 2.94 6.21
CA LEU A 216 -23.81 4.06 5.29
C LEU A 216 -25.08 4.73 4.75
N SER A 217 -26.26 4.35 5.23
CA SER A 217 -27.52 4.93 4.75
C SER A 217 -27.73 6.37 5.22
N VAL A 218 -27.26 6.76 6.40
CA VAL A 218 -27.44 8.12 6.95
C VAL A 218 -26.22 8.51 7.77
N GLY A 219 -25.79 9.76 7.68
CA GLY A 219 -24.66 10.26 8.46
C GLY A 219 -24.33 11.71 8.13
N GLN A 220 -23.18 12.14 8.64
CA GLN A 220 -22.68 13.49 8.45
C GLN A 220 -21.47 13.48 7.51
N THR A 221 -21.52 14.30 6.45
CA THR A 221 -20.37 14.53 5.57
C THR A 221 -19.63 15.81 5.97
N PHE A 222 -18.31 15.76 5.88
CA PHE A 222 -17.39 16.87 6.04
C PHE A 222 -16.42 16.93 4.86
N VAL A 223 -15.89 18.12 4.60
CA VAL A 223 -14.74 18.34 3.70
C VAL A 223 -13.54 18.84 4.49
N LEU A 224 -12.33 18.45 4.10
CA LEU A 224 -11.09 18.94 4.69
C LEU A 224 -10.81 20.37 4.22
N SER A 225 -10.59 21.28 5.17
CA SER A 225 -10.18 22.66 4.91
C SER A 225 -8.95 23.00 5.75
N VAL A 226 -7.83 23.33 5.11
CA VAL A 226 -6.63 23.82 5.77
C VAL A 226 -6.90 25.25 6.26
N ASP A 227 -6.65 25.48 7.55
CA ASP A 227 -7.08 26.70 8.24
C ASP A 227 -6.44 27.96 7.60
N ALA A 228 -5.18 27.84 7.13
CA ALA A 228 -4.47 28.91 6.44
C ALA A 228 -5.00 29.18 5.02
N TYR A 229 -5.40 28.14 4.29
CA TYR A 229 -6.04 28.27 2.97
C TYR A 229 -7.36 29.01 3.10
N ALA A 230 -8.22 28.58 4.03
CA ALA A 230 -9.54 29.18 4.24
C ALA A 230 -9.48 30.65 4.70
N ALA A 231 -8.43 31.04 5.42
CA ALA A 231 -8.24 32.41 5.88
C ALA A 231 -7.74 33.37 4.77
N ASP A 232 -7.19 32.85 3.67
CA ASP A 232 -6.71 33.64 2.56
C ASP A 232 -7.83 33.94 1.55
N ASN A 233 -8.28 35.20 1.56
CA ASN A 233 -9.37 35.67 0.69
C ASN A 233 -9.01 35.74 -0.81
N SER A 234 -7.74 35.54 -1.18
CA SER A 234 -7.32 35.48 -2.58
C SER A 234 -7.48 34.10 -3.22
N THR A 235 -7.77 33.08 -2.41
CA THR A 235 -7.91 31.68 -2.85
C THR A 235 -9.29 31.38 -3.41
N ASP A 236 -9.34 30.43 -4.34
CA ASP A 236 -10.57 29.96 -4.96
C ASP A 236 -10.62 28.43 -4.97
N ALA A 237 -11.43 27.84 -4.08
CA ALA A 237 -11.56 26.39 -3.95
C ALA A 237 -12.13 25.73 -5.23
N SER A 238 -12.91 26.48 -6.02
CA SER A 238 -13.49 25.98 -7.28
C SER A 238 -12.48 25.92 -8.43
N ALA A 239 -11.38 26.66 -8.32
CA ALA A 239 -10.32 26.64 -9.31
C ALA A 239 -9.39 25.44 -9.09
N ASN A 240 -8.72 25.01 -10.15
CA ASN A 240 -7.71 23.96 -10.04
C ASN A 240 -6.64 24.33 -9.00
N TRP A 241 -6.03 23.32 -8.38
CA TRP A 241 -4.92 23.45 -7.45
C TRP A 241 -3.79 24.35 -8.01
N ASN A 242 -3.53 24.25 -9.32
CA ASN A 242 -2.48 24.98 -10.04
C ASN A 242 -2.92 26.29 -10.68
N ASP A 243 -4.15 26.74 -10.44
CA ASP A 243 -4.57 28.08 -10.83
C ASP A 243 -3.70 29.14 -10.12
N SER A 244 -3.54 30.29 -10.76
CA SER A 244 -2.79 31.43 -10.20
C SER A 244 -3.24 31.86 -8.79
N THR A 245 -4.51 31.66 -8.46
CA THR A 245 -5.12 31.95 -7.14
C THR A 245 -4.74 30.93 -6.07
N ASN A 246 -4.49 29.67 -6.46
CA ASN A 246 -4.21 28.57 -5.54
C ASN A 246 -2.72 28.19 -5.47
N ARG A 247 -1.93 28.52 -6.51
CA ARG A 247 -0.51 28.16 -6.64
C ARG A 247 0.36 28.57 -5.44
N TYR A 248 0.04 29.69 -4.81
CA TYR A 248 0.78 30.21 -3.66
C TYR A 248 0.02 30.07 -2.33
N ALA A 249 -1.15 29.44 -2.37
CA ALA A 249 -1.96 29.22 -1.19
C ALA A 249 -1.33 28.15 -0.29
N THR A 250 -1.43 28.35 1.02
CA THR A 250 -0.92 27.37 1.99
C THR A 250 -1.92 26.22 2.16
N ARG A 251 -1.60 25.05 1.60
CA ARG A 251 -2.44 23.84 1.61
C ARG A 251 -1.96 22.75 2.58
N VAL A 252 -1.10 23.11 3.52
CA VAL A 252 -0.60 22.24 4.59
C VAL A 252 -0.67 22.96 5.94
N GLY A 253 -0.61 22.22 7.03
CA GLY A 253 -0.71 22.74 8.39
C GLY A 253 -2.00 22.32 9.10
N PRO A 254 -2.37 23.02 10.19
CA PRO A 254 -3.63 22.78 10.89
C PRO A 254 -4.82 22.87 9.95
N ALA A 255 -5.74 21.92 10.10
CA ALA A 255 -6.92 21.82 9.27
C ALA A 255 -8.16 21.47 10.08
N THR A 256 -9.31 21.73 9.48
CA THR A 256 -10.63 21.49 10.05
C THR A 256 -11.48 20.67 9.08
N TRP A 257 -12.17 19.66 9.60
CA TRP A 257 -13.26 18.99 8.90
C TRP A 257 -14.52 19.86 9.00
N ILE A 258 -14.86 20.55 7.91
CA ILE A 258 -16.00 21.48 7.85
C ILE A 258 -17.27 20.68 7.49
N PRO A 259 -18.35 20.76 8.28
CA PRO A 259 -19.56 20.01 8.02
C PRO A 259 -20.24 20.49 6.74
N MET A 260 -20.45 19.56 5.80
CA MET A 260 -21.21 19.74 4.56
C MET A 260 -22.68 19.40 4.75
N THR A 261 -22.97 18.45 5.65
CA THR A 261 -24.33 18.08 6.03
C THR A 261 -24.50 18.17 7.54
N ASP A 262 -25.75 18.13 8.01
CA ASP A 262 -26.04 17.80 9.40
C ASP A 262 -25.91 16.29 9.66
N ALA A 263 -26.12 15.87 10.91
CA ALA A 263 -26.01 14.47 11.34
C ALA A 263 -27.05 13.52 10.72
N ASN A 264 -28.11 14.06 10.11
CA ASN A 264 -29.15 13.29 9.43
C ASN A 264 -28.94 13.28 7.90
N GLY A 265 -27.79 13.76 7.41
CA GLY A 265 -27.48 13.82 5.99
C GLY A 265 -28.16 14.97 5.25
N LYS A 266 -28.72 15.96 5.94
CA LYS A 266 -29.30 17.13 5.26
C LYS A 266 -28.19 18.12 4.90
N ALA A 267 -28.13 18.53 3.63
CA ALA A 267 -27.18 19.52 3.15
C ALA A 267 -27.26 20.84 3.95
N LEU A 268 -26.09 21.39 4.30
CA LEU A 268 -25.92 22.71 4.91
C LEU A 268 -25.50 23.77 3.87
N THR A 269 -25.04 23.33 2.72
CA THR A 269 -24.64 24.13 1.56
C THR A 269 -25.85 24.52 0.70
N LYS A 270 -25.67 25.52 -0.16
CA LYS A 270 -26.64 25.88 -1.19
C LYS A 270 -26.56 24.90 -2.36
N ALA A 271 -25.36 24.53 -2.80
CA ALA A 271 -25.15 23.43 -3.71
C ALA A 271 -25.65 22.13 -3.08
N ASP A 272 -26.31 21.28 -3.88
CA ASP A 272 -26.73 19.96 -3.46
C ASP A 272 -25.54 18.99 -3.56
N PRO A 273 -25.00 18.49 -2.43
CA PRO A 273 -23.89 17.54 -2.46
C PRO A 273 -24.29 16.20 -3.09
N PHE A 274 -25.58 15.91 -3.20
CA PHE A 274 -26.14 14.67 -3.73
C PHE A 274 -26.67 14.81 -5.16
N ALA A 275 -26.25 15.85 -5.88
CA ALA A 275 -26.49 15.93 -7.32
C ALA A 275 -25.50 14.99 -8.04
N PHE A 276 -26.00 13.80 -8.41
CA PHE A 276 -25.24 12.76 -9.09
C PHE A 276 -25.33 12.88 -10.62
N VAL A 277 -24.40 12.19 -11.31
CA VAL A 277 -24.32 12.00 -12.77
C VAL A 277 -24.24 13.31 -13.57
N SER A 278 -23.13 13.51 -14.29
CA SER A 278 -22.94 14.67 -15.19
C SER A 278 -23.00 16.04 -14.50
N THR A 279 -22.91 16.08 -13.17
CA THR A 279 -22.84 17.29 -12.36
C THR A 279 -21.72 17.16 -11.32
N THR A 280 -21.32 18.26 -10.70
CA THR A 280 -20.25 18.31 -9.69
C THR A 280 -20.81 18.64 -8.31
N GLY A 281 -21.96 18.05 -7.94
CA GLY A 281 -22.70 18.40 -6.73
C GLY A 281 -21.86 18.41 -5.45
N GLY A 282 -21.16 17.30 -5.18
CA GLY A 282 -20.29 17.16 -4.01
C GLY A 282 -19.14 18.18 -3.99
N ARG A 283 -18.51 18.41 -5.15
CA ARG A 283 -17.41 19.38 -5.29
C ARG A 283 -17.88 20.82 -5.14
N ASN A 284 -18.99 21.20 -5.76
CA ASN A 284 -19.57 22.54 -5.62
C ASN A 284 -19.94 22.83 -4.15
N ALA A 285 -20.43 21.82 -3.42
CA ALA A 285 -20.69 21.94 -1.99
C ALA A 285 -19.39 22.09 -1.17
N ALA A 286 -18.31 21.38 -1.53
CA ALA A 286 -16.99 21.58 -0.93
C ALA A 286 -16.43 22.99 -1.18
N ASP A 287 -16.58 23.53 -2.39
CA ASP A 287 -16.11 24.85 -2.78
C ASP A 287 -16.72 25.96 -1.91
N GLU A 288 -18.03 25.88 -1.65
CA GLU A 288 -18.75 26.80 -0.77
C GLU A 288 -18.19 26.84 0.66
N LEU A 289 -17.57 25.73 1.09
CA LEU A 289 -17.02 25.53 2.42
C LEU A 289 -15.51 25.75 2.48
N LYS A 290 -14.89 26.24 1.40
CA LYS A 290 -13.43 26.37 1.27
C LYS A 290 -12.71 25.05 1.50
N GLY A 291 -13.25 23.94 0.98
CA GLY A 291 -12.52 22.69 0.85
C GLY A 291 -11.20 22.95 0.15
N THR A 292 -10.09 22.43 0.69
CA THR A 292 -8.77 22.70 0.13
C THR A 292 -8.56 21.86 -1.13
N PRO A 293 -8.33 22.48 -2.32
CA PRO A 293 -8.14 21.74 -3.55
C PRO A 293 -6.74 21.12 -3.62
N PHE A 294 -6.68 19.88 -4.07
CA PHE A 294 -5.46 19.12 -4.34
C PHE A 294 -5.45 18.68 -5.80
N GLY A 295 -4.24 18.44 -6.31
CA GLY A 295 -4.02 18.10 -7.71
C GLY A 295 -4.29 16.64 -7.99
N ARG A 296 -5.56 16.34 -8.31
CA ARG A 296 -6.04 15.01 -8.67
C ARG A 296 -5.71 13.97 -7.60
N PRO A 297 -6.38 14.03 -6.44
CA PRO A 297 -6.31 12.96 -5.46
C PRO A 297 -6.83 11.63 -6.01
N GLU A 298 -6.00 10.59 -5.95
CA GLU A 298 -6.33 9.24 -6.44
C GLU A 298 -6.52 8.30 -5.23
N ASP A 299 -5.56 7.48 -4.77
CA ASP A 299 -5.84 6.60 -3.62
C ASP A 299 -5.59 7.25 -2.25
N CYS A 300 -6.14 6.63 -1.21
CA CYS A 300 -5.80 6.90 0.17
C CYS A 300 -5.69 5.63 1.02
N ASP A 301 -4.81 5.65 2.03
CA ASP A 301 -4.70 4.56 3.01
C ASP A 301 -4.37 5.05 4.43
N PHE A 302 -4.70 4.26 5.44
CA PHE A 302 -4.48 4.59 6.85
C PHE A 302 -3.24 3.93 7.41
N ASN A 303 -2.50 4.69 8.22
CA ASN A 303 -1.47 4.18 9.12
C ASN A 303 -1.57 4.85 10.49
N VAL A 304 -0.71 4.44 11.42
CA VAL A 304 -0.64 5.00 12.77
C VAL A 304 0.73 5.63 13.02
N LEU A 305 0.73 6.89 13.44
CA LEU A 305 1.93 7.66 13.77
C LEU A 305 2.52 7.25 15.14
N ALA A 306 3.74 7.71 15.44
CA ALA A 306 4.36 7.55 16.76
C ALA A 306 3.52 8.20 17.89
N SER A 307 2.72 9.21 17.57
CA SER A 307 1.77 9.82 18.50
C SER A 307 0.63 8.88 18.92
N GLY A 308 0.41 7.79 18.19
CA GLY A 308 -0.74 6.89 18.34
C GLY A 308 -2.00 7.36 17.61
N ASN A 309 -1.94 8.51 16.94
CA ASN A 309 -3.04 9.01 16.10
C ASN A 309 -3.10 8.24 14.79
N GLU A 310 -4.32 8.01 14.30
CA GLU A 310 -4.54 7.57 12.93
C GLU A 310 -4.17 8.70 11.97
N CYS A 311 -3.52 8.33 10.87
CA CYS A 311 -3.12 9.24 9.82
C CYS A 311 -3.54 8.67 8.48
N LEU A 312 -4.31 9.46 7.75
CA LEU A 312 -4.71 9.16 6.37
C LEU A 312 -3.62 9.70 5.44
N TYR A 313 -3.14 8.87 4.52
CA TYR A 313 -2.25 9.26 3.44
C TYR A 313 -3.04 9.28 2.15
N PHE A 314 -2.77 10.22 1.26
CA PHE A 314 -3.37 10.23 -0.07
C PHE A 314 -2.38 10.74 -1.11
N THR A 315 -2.46 10.20 -2.32
CA THR A 315 -1.70 10.70 -3.46
C THR A 315 -2.34 11.95 -4.03
N ALA A 316 -1.53 12.85 -4.56
CA ALA A 316 -1.98 13.96 -5.39
C ALA A 316 -1.18 13.89 -6.69
N THR A 317 -1.74 13.17 -7.66
CA THR A 317 -1.04 12.64 -8.82
C THR A 317 -0.49 13.75 -9.71
N SER A 318 -1.30 14.78 -9.91
CA SER A 318 -0.89 15.96 -10.70
C SER A 318 0.21 16.78 -10.02
N GLU A 319 0.46 16.57 -8.72
CA GLU A 319 1.48 17.27 -7.94
C GLU A 319 2.78 16.46 -7.77
N ASN A 320 2.80 15.18 -8.15
CA ASN A 320 3.86 14.22 -7.79
C ASN A 320 4.15 14.22 -6.28
N THR A 321 3.08 14.29 -5.48
CA THR A 321 3.16 14.48 -4.03
C THR A 321 2.21 13.52 -3.32
N ILE A 322 2.62 13.02 -2.16
CA ILE A 322 1.78 12.28 -1.24
C ILE A 322 1.62 13.16 -0.02
N TYR A 323 0.40 13.30 0.46
CA TYR A 323 0.07 14.06 1.66
C TYR A 323 -0.27 13.12 2.82
N SER A 324 -0.06 13.58 4.05
CA SER A 324 -0.50 12.92 5.27
C SER A 324 -1.45 13.83 6.05
N ILE A 325 -2.51 13.25 6.62
CA ILE A 325 -3.54 13.93 7.40
C ILE A 325 -3.63 13.22 8.76
N GLU A 326 -2.96 13.76 9.77
CA GLU A 326 -3.06 13.26 11.13
C GLU A 326 -4.40 13.68 11.74
N LEU A 327 -5.16 12.73 12.27
CA LEU A 327 -6.44 13.00 12.91
C LEU A 327 -6.22 13.47 14.36
N LEU A 328 -6.62 14.70 14.67
CA LEU A 328 -6.43 15.36 15.98
C LEU A 328 -7.76 15.51 16.74
N GLY A 329 -8.65 14.52 16.59
CA GLY A 329 -10.00 14.51 17.14
C GLY A 329 -11.07 14.50 16.05
N ASP A 330 -12.31 14.83 16.43
CA ASP A 330 -13.46 14.67 15.53
C ASP A 330 -13.44 15.63 14.35
N THR A 331 -13.00 16.88 14.60
CA THR A 331 -13.07 17.99 13.65
C THR A 331 -11.73 18.60 13.29
N LYS A 332 -10.64 18.22 13.95
CA LYS A 332 -9.31 18.80 13.74
C LYS A 332 -8.35 17.80 13.13
N ALA A 333 -7.45 18.30 12.29
CA ALA A 333 -6.42 17.52 11.62
C ALA A 333 -5.14 18.34 11.44
N MET A 334 -4.06 17.67 11.05
CA MET A 334 -2.82 18.28 10.61
C MET A 334 -2.42 17.68 9.26
N VAL A 335 -2.31 18.54 8.25
CA VAL A 335 -1.91 18.15 6.89
C VAL A 335 -0.42 18.41 6.69
N ARG A 336 0.32 17.44 6.16
CA ARG A 336 1.74 17.57 5.81
C ARG A 336 2.00 16.98 4.43
N VAL A 337 3.13 17.37 3.83
CA VAL A 337 3.70 16.62 2.71
C VAL A 337 4.39 15.38 3.30
N PHE A 338 3.96 14.20 2.87
CA PHE A 338 4.60 12.93 3.24
C PHE A 338 5.80 12.63 2.35
N VAL A 339 5.59 12.65 1.04
CA VAL A 339 6.62 12.41 0.00
C VAL A 339 6.41 13.45 -1.10
N ASN A 340 7.50 14.00 -1.64
CA ASN A 340 7.48 14.85 -2.83
C ASN A 340 8.77 14.63 -3.65
N PHE A 341 8.99 15.47 -4.66
CA PHE A 341 10.16 15.42 -5.53
C PHE A 341 11.51 15.56 -4.79
N ASP A 342 11.55 16.24 -3.64
CA ASP A 342 12.75 16.44 -2.81
C ASP A 342 13.00 15.29 -1.82
N THR A 343 12.07 14.34 -1.68
CA THR A 343 12.28 13.19 -0.79
C THR A 343 13.47 12.35 -1.26
N VAL A 344 14.30 11.88 -0.33
CA VAL A 344 15.53 11.16 -0.68
C VAL A 344 15.21 9.81 -1.34
N ASN A 345 15.74 9.55 -2.52
CA ASN A 345 15.79 8.23 -3.13
C ASN A 345 16.91 7.39 -2.48
N LEU A 346 16.55 6.25 -1.89
CA LEU A 346 17.44 5.36 -1.15
C LEU A 346 18.56 4.71 -1.97
N TYR A 347 18.37 4.59 -3.28
CA TYR A 347 19.38 4.05 -4.18
C TYR A 347 20.42 5.12 -4.51
N THR A 348 19.98 6.33 -4.88
CA THR A 348 20.86 7.39 -5.38
C THR A 348 21.44 8.28 -4.27
N GLY A 349 20.78 8.35 -3.11
CA GLY A 349 21.11 9.27 -2.02
C GLY A 349 20.84 10.75 -2.36
N ARG A 350 19.97 11.01 -3.34
CA ARG A 350 19.58 12.35 -3.82
C ARG A 350 18.05 12.47 -3.81
N ASP A 351 17.55 13.67 -4.04
CA ASP A 351 16.13 13.95 -4.31
C ASP A 351 15.59 12.94 -5.34
N VAL A 352 14.39 12.41 -5.09
CA VAL A 352 13.81 11.37 -5.94
C VAL A 352 13.48 11.91 -7.32
N ASN A 353 13.12 13.19 -7.45
CA ASN A 353 13.03 13.85 -8.73
C ASN A 353 13.83 15.16 -8.76
N PRO A 354 15.16 15.10 -8.99
CA PRO A 354 16.04 16.27 -8.91
C PRO A 354 15.86 17.26 -10.07
N LYS A 355 15.01 16.95 -11.06
CA LYS A 355 14.68 17.85 -12.17
C LYS A 355 13.45 18.71 -11.88
N GLN A 356 12.62 18.29 -10.92
CA GLN A 356 11.50 19.06 -10.45
C GLN A 356 11.98 19.93 -9.28
N ASN A 357 11.61 21.20 -9.28
CA ASN A 357 12.05 22.17 -8.27
C ASN A 357 10.88 22.86 -7.56
N ASP A 358 9.65 22.65 -8.04
CA ASP A 358 8.42 22.98 -7.34
C ASP A 358 7.27 22.05 -7.80
N PRO A 359 6.17 21.91 -7.03
CA PRO A 359 5.03 21.05 -7.40
C PRO A 359 4.39 21.41 -8.75
N TRP A 360 4.56 22.64 -9.22
CA TRP A 360 3.89 23.23 -10.40
C TRP A 360 4.70 23.09 -11.69
N THR A 361 6.00 22.81 -11.55
CA THR A 361 6.90 22.56 -12.67
C THR A 361 6.71 21.14 -13.17
N ASN A 362 6.81 20.99 -14.48
CA ASN A 362 6.74 19.68 -15.10
C ASN A 362 7.85 18.79 -14.51
N ALA A 363 7.46 17.63 -13.97
CA ALA A 363 8.36 16.59 -13.46
C ALA A 363 9.37 16.07 -14.51
N GLY A 364 9.19 16.44 -15.77
CA GLY A 364 10.00 15.99 -16.89
C GLY A 364 9.58 14.60 -17.37
N PRO A 365 10.33 14.03 -18.34
CA PRO A 365 10.12 12.64 -18.71
C PRO A 365 10.47 11.73 -17.52
N SER A 366 9.78 10.61 -17.40
CA SER A 366 10.15 9.54 -16.49
C SER A 366 11.57 9.09 -16.82
N THR A 367 12.37 8.92 -15.79
CA THR A 367 13.76 8.48 -15.80
C THR A 367 13.87 7.24 -14.93
N GLU A 368 14.98 6.54 -15.01
CA GLU A 368 15.17 5.26 -14.30
C GLU A 368 14.96 5.37 -12.78
N THR A 369 15.00 6.55 -12.15
CA THR A 369 15.00 6.66 -10.69
C THR A 369 14.09 7.74 -10.10
N ASN A 370 13.12 8.29 -10.85
CA ASN A 370 12.25 9.34 -10.33
C ASN A 370 10.79 8.92 -10.15
N LEU A 371 10.23 9.36 -9.02
CA LEU A 371 8.80 9.26 -8.74
C LEU A 371 8.03 10.23 -9.64
N LYS A 372 6.97 9.75 -10.29
CA LYS A 372 6.06 10.56 -11.10
C LYS A 372 4.68 9.94 -11.21
N SER A 373 3.64 10.78 -11.18
CA SER A 373 2.23 10.39 -11.15
C SER A 373 1.94 9.29 -10.12
N PRO A 374 2.24 9.54 -8.82
CA PRO A 374 1.83 8.62 -7.77
C PRO A 374 0.30 8.55 -7.75
N ASP A 375 -0.25 7.36 -7.88
CA ASP A 375 -1.67 7.09 -7.98
C ASP A 375 -2.15 6.32 -6.75
N ASN A 376 -1.79 5.03 -6.61
CA ASN A 376 -2.30 4.27 -5.47
C ASN A 376 -1.42 4.28 -4.22
N LEU A 377 -1.99 3.85 -3.09
CA LEU A 377 -1.32 3.66 -1.81
C LEU A 377 -1.67 2.32 -1.17
N ALA A 378 -0.66 1.70 -0.58
CA ALA A 378 -0.85 0.51 0.24
C ALA A 378 -0.13 0.62 1.56
N VAL A 379 -0.78 0.19 2.64
CA VAL A 379 -0.14 -0.04 3.93
C VAL A 379 -0.07 -1.54 4.20
N ASP A 380 1.12 -2.02 4.52
CA ASP A 380 1.31 -3.42 4.90
C ASP A 380 0.95 -3.67 6.39
N HIS A 381 0.96 -4.94 6.80
CA HIS A 381 0.68 -5.37 8.19
C HIS A 381 1.63 -4.78 9.25
N PHE A 382 2.64 -4.08 8.82
CA PHE A 382 3.75 -3.60 9.61
C PHE A 382 3.84 -2.08 9.61
N GLY A 383 2.96 -1.43 8.84
CA GLY A 383 2.90 0.00 8.70
C GLY A 383 3.94 0.56 7.75
N SER A 384 4.54 -0.22 6.84
CA SER A 384 5.24 0.36 5.70
C SER A 384 4.21 0.88 4.69
N ILE A 385 4.51 2.03 4.10
CA ILE A 385 3.67 2.64 3.06
C ILE A 385 4.32 2.39 1.69
N TYR A 386 3.50 2.02 0.72
CA TYR A 386 3.89 1.82 -0.66
C TYR A 386 3.14 2.82 -1.55
N ILE A 387 3.83 3.35 -2.55
CA ILE A 387 3.28 4.26 -3.55
C ILE A 387 3.33 3.53 -4.88
N ILE A 388 2.26 3.61 -5.65
CA ILE A 388 2.10 2.96 -6.94
C ILE A 388 1.92 4.06 -7.98
N GLU A 389 2.62 3.99 -9.11
CA GLU A 389 2.53 5.01 -10.16
C GLU A 389 1.56 4.62 -11.29
N ASP A 390 0.70 5.54 -11.68
CA ASP A 390 0.05 5.60 -12.99
C ASP A 390 1.09 6.12 -13.99
N GLN A 391 1.94 5.22 -14.48
CA GLN A 391 2.86 5.47 -15.58
C GLN A 391 2.79 4.29 -16.56
N ASN A 392 3.28 4.52 -17.77
CA ASN A 392 3.23 3.55 -18.85
C ASN A 392 4.65 3.10 -19.29
N PRO A 393 5.26 2.10 -18.63
CA PRO A 393 4.77 1.40 -17.43
C PRO A 393 5.18 2.06 -16.11
N GLY A 394 4.49 1.68 -15.02
CA GLY A 394 4.66 2.27 -13.70
C GLY A 394 5.38 1.43 -12.67
N ASP A 395 5.85 2.12 -11.64
CA ASP A 395 6.67 1.55 -10.58
C ASP A 395 5.94 1.51 -9.23
N ILE A 396 6.41 0.62 -8.35
CA ILE A 396 5.96 0.57 -6.95
C ILE A 396 7.15 0.95 -6.08
N TRP A 397 6.96 1.97 -5.25
CA TRP A 397 7.94 2.51 -4.32
C TRP A 397 7.60 2.12 -2.89
N LYS A 398 8.61 1.86 -2.07
CA LYS A 398 8.47 1.68 -0.62
C LYS A 398 8.97 2.91 0.12
N CYS A 399 8.18 3.41 1.05
CA CYS A 399 8.48 4.58 1.87
C CYS A 399 9.11 4.22 3.23
N PHE A 400 9.91 5.13 3.74
CA PHE A 400 10.55 5.06 5.05
C PHE A 400 10.25 6.35 5.82
N ASP A 401 9.41 6.20 6.84
CA ASP A 401 9.07 7.20 7.87
C ASP A 401 9.49 6.58 9.22
N ASN A 402 10.78 6.69 9.51
CA ASN A 402 11.42 5.96 10.60
C ASN A 402 10.98 6.48 11.97
N ASP A 403 10.72 7.78 12.10
CA ASP A 403 10.23 8.37 13.35
C ASP A 403 8.69 8.39 13.44
N LYS A 404 8.00 7.99 12.37
CA LYS A 404 6.54 7.90 12.25
C LYS A 404 5.87 9.25 12.55
N ASN A 405 6.42 10.33 12.02
CA ASN A 405 5.89 11.68 12.20
C ASN A 405 4.93 12.13 11.07
N GLY A 406 4.73 11.30 10.06
CA GLY A 406 3.89 11.60 8.89
C GLY A 406 4.63 12.31 7.77
N VAL A 407 5.97 12.27 7.76
CA VAL A 407 6.86 12.76 6.70
C VAL A 407 7.93 11.69 6.44
N ALA A 408 8.02 11.19 5.22
CA ALA A 408 9.02 10.18 4.87
C ALA A 408 10.42 10.81 4.80
N GLU A 409 11.42 10.18 5.40
CA GLU A 409 12.82 10.56 5.20
C GLU A 409 13.33 10.10 3.83
N SER A 410 12.79 9.00 3.30
CA SER A 410 13.24 8.45 2.02
C SER A 410 12.26 7.47 1.40
N ILE A 411 12.42 7.22 0.10
CA ILE A 411 11.72 6.17 -0.64
C ILE A 411 12.69 5.35 -1.48
N GLY A 412 12.35 4.09 -1.76
CA GLY A 412 13.15 3.21 -2.62
C GLY A 412 12.28 2.43 -3.58
N LEU A 413 12.73 2.30 -4.83
CA LEU A 413 12.03 1.53 -5.85
C LEU A 413 11.93 0.06 -5.42
N PHE A 414 10.72 -0.43 -5.22
CA PHE A 414 10.45 -1.76 -4.68
C PHE A 414 10.31 -2.78 -5.79
N VAL A 415 9.34 -2.62 -6.69
CA VAL A 415 9.17 -3.45 -7.88
C VAL A 415 8.84 -2.55 -9.06
N SER A 416 9.10 -3.03 -10.27
CA SER A 416 8.96 -2.22 -11.47
C SER A 416 8.27 -3.01 -12.57
N LEU A 417 7.19 -2.47 -13.14
CA LEU A 417 6.44 -3.09 -14.23
C LEU A 417 7.09 -2.71 -15.57
N GLY A 418 7.19 -3.67 -16.49
CA GLY A 418 7.76 -3.43 -17.82
C GLY A 418 6.81 -3.72 -18.97
N VAL A 419 5.55 -4.08 -18.69
CA VAL A 419 4.59 -4.47 -19.72
C VAL A 419 4.09 -3.20 -20.42
N ALA A 420 4.05 -3.21 -21.75
CA ALA A 420 3.66 -2.03 -22.52
C ALA A 420 2.17 -1.69 -22.36
N GLY A 421 1.87 -0.42 -22.11
CA GLY A 421 0.50 0.10 -22.11
C GLY A 421 -0.21 0.08 -20.77
N CYS A 422 0.44 -0.30 -19.67
CA CYS A 422 -0.21 -0.51 -18.37
C CYS A 422 0.53 0.13 -17.20
N GLU A 423 -0.21 0.43 -16.14
CA GLU A 423 0.32 0.58 -14.78
C GLU A 423 0.09 -0.68 -13.92
N PRO A 424 0.90 -0.84 -12.86
CA PRO A 424 0.42 -1.54 -11.67
C PRO A 424 -0.66 -0.72 -10.97
N THR A 425 -1.69 -1.38 -10.46
CA THR A 425 -2.68 -0.72 -9.59
C THR A 425 -3.20 -1.67 -8.50
N GLY A 426 -3.90 -1.14 -7.50
CA GLY A 426 -4.62 -1.94 -6.50
C GLY A 426 -3.70 -2.83 -5.67
N LEU A 427 -2.52 -2.32 -5.32
CA LEU A 427 -1.62 -3.02 -4.42
C LEU A 427 -2.26 -3.11 -3.03
N ILE A 428 -2.52 -4.32 -2.54
CA ILE A 428 -3.07 -4.53 -1.20
C ILE A 428 -2.33 -5.65 -0.48
N ALA A 429 -2.10 -5.48 0.82
CA ALA A 429 -1.52 -6.54 1.65
C ALA A 429 -2.53 -7.68 1.84
N HIS A 430 -2.05 -8.92 1.75
CA HIS A 430 -2.88 -10.09 1.97
C HIS A 430 -3.33 -10.13 3.44
N PRO A 431 -4.62 -10.26 3.76
CA PRO A 431 -5.16 -9.97 5.10
C PRO A 431 -4.69 -10.91 6.20
N THR A 432 -4.19 -12.10 5.84
CA THR A 432 -3.74 -13.12 6.81
C THR A 432 -2.30 -13.58 6.62
N ASP A 433 -1.62 -13.10 5.56
CA ASP A 433 -0.22 -13.43 5.27
C ASP A 433 0.54 -12.13 5.13
N PRO A 434 1.29 -11.72 6.16
CA PRO A 434 1.82 -10.37 6.21
C PRO A 434 2.94 -10.15 5.19
N TYR A 435 3.45 -11.20 4.55
CA TYR A 435 4.50 -11.11 3.53
C TYR A 435 3.97 -11.06 2.10
N LYS A 436 2.65 -11.18 1.90
CA LYS A 436 2.07 -11.21 0.57
C LYS A 436 1.35 -9.92 0.23
N PHE A 437 1.49 -9.52 -1.02
CA PHE A 437 0.70 -8.46 -1.64
C PHE A 437 -0.03 -9.03 -2.84
N LEU A 438 -1.19 -8.47 -3.15
CA LEU A 438 -1.86 -8.58 -4.43
C LEU A 438 -1.65 -7.27 -5.19
N VAL A 439 -1.53 -7.33 -6.50
CA VAL A 439 -1.49 -6.17 -7.39
C VAL A 439 -2.23 -6.52 -8.69
N SER A 440 -2.89 -5.53 -9.29
CA SER A 440 -3.45 -5.60 -10.63
C SER A 440 -2.46 -5.02 -11.65
N ILE A 441 -2.47 -5.57 -12.85
CA ILE A 441 -1.90 -4.96 -14.05
C ILE A 441 -3.09 -4.50 -14.87
N GLN A 442 -3.27 -3.19 -14.99
CA GLN A 442 -4.44 -2.59 -15.61
C GLN A 442 -4.17 -2.29 -17.08
N HIS A 443 -5.18 -2.51 -17.93
CA HIS A 443 -5.21 -2.09 -19.33
C HIS A 443 -3.91 -2.30 -20.15
N PRO A 444 -3.19 -3.43 -20.02
CA PRO A 444 -2.00 -3.67 -20.85
C PRO A 444 -2.39 -3.62 -22.33
N SER A 445 -1.44 -3.28 -23.21
CA SER A 445 -1.69 -3.18 -24.66
C SER A 445 -2.25 -4.49 -25.27
N SER A 446 -2.04 -5.61 -24.60
CA SER A 446 -2.59 -6.93 -24.92
C SER A 446 -4.09 -7.08 -24.65
N GLY A 447 -4.69 -6.16 -23.88
CA GLY A 447 -6.06 -6.21 -23.36
C GLY A 447 -6.29 -7.25 -22.27
N ASN A 448 -5.22 -7.79 -21.67
CA ASN A 448 -5.27 -8.90 -20.71
C ASN A 448 -4.92 -8.43 -19.30
N ASP A 449 -5.81 -7.65 -18.69
CA ASP A 449 -5.73 -7.30 -17.27
C ASP A 449 -5.51 -8.55 -16.41
N ALA A 450 -4.64 -8.44 -15.41
CA ALA A 450 -4.18 -9.58 -14.64
C ALA A 450 -3.91 -9.24 -13.17
N LEU A 451 -4.25 -10.18 -12.29
CA LEU A 451 -3.92 -10.13 -10.88
C LEU A 451 -2.65 -10.94 -10.61
N TRP A 452 -1.71 -10.34 -9.90
CA TRP A 452 -0.45 -10.91 -9.50
C TRP A 452 -0.26 -10.79 -8.00
N THR A 453 0.51 -11.72 -7.43
CA THR A 453 0.92 -11.63 -6.03
C THR A 453 2.42 -11.47 -5.94
N PHE A 454 2.87 -10.67 -4.99
CA PHE A 454 4.26 -10.66 -4.54
C PHE A 454 4.34 -11.42 -3.21
N ASP A 455 5.22 -12.41 -3.14
CA ASP A 455 5.64 -12.99 -1.85
C ASP A 455 6.99 -12.41 -1.50
N THR A 456 6.99 -11.60 -0.44
CA THR A 456 8.17 -10.95 0.13
C THR A 456 8.76 -11.76 1.26
N ASN A 457 8.33 -13.00 1.49
CA ASN A 457 8.95 -13.83 2.51
C ASN A 457 10.40 -14.10 2.10
N PRO A 458 11.41 -13.70 2.90
CA PRO A 458 12.79 -13.81 2.49
C PRO A 458 13.28 -15.26 2.54
N TYR A 459 12.45 -16.14 3.09
CA TYR A 459 12.82 -17.50 3.45
C TYR A 459 11.62 -18.43 3.24
N MET A 460 11.43 -18.85 1.99
CA MET A 460 10.49 -19.90 1.59
C MET A 460 10.63 -21.13 2.52
N GLY A 461 9.70 -21.34 3.46
CA GLY A 461 9.65 -22.58 4.24
C GLY A 461 9.23 -22.55 5.72
N SER A 462 9.00 -21.40 6.37
CA SER A 462 8.51 -21.40 7.75
C SER A 462 7.01 -21.11 7.83
N THR A 463 6.16 -22.14 7.77
CA THR A 463 4.74 -22.08 8.18
C THR A 463 4.59 -22.12 9.72
N THR A 464 5.65 -21.80 10.47
CA THR A 464 5.78 -22.17 11.88
C THR A 464 5.55 -21.01 12.83
N ASP A 465 5.13 -21.33 14.07
CA ASP A 465 4.79 -20.38 15.13
C ASP A 465 6.03 -19.81 15.86
N LEU A 466 7.01 -19.33 15.09
CA LEU A 466 8.22 -18.69 15.61
C LEU A 466 8.62 -17.51 14.73
N THR A 467 8.65 -16.30 15.30
CA THR A 467 8.89 -15.05 14.57
C THR A 467 10.04 -14.28 15.18
N LEU A 468 11.04 -13.96 14.34
CA LEU A 468 12.12 -13.03 14.68
C LEU A 468 11.86 -11.69 13.99
N ALA A 469 11.53 -10.66 14.77
CA ALA A 469 11.39 -9.29 14.30
C ALA A 469 12.69 -8.51 14.53
N THR A 470 12.93 -7.45 13.75
CA THR A 470 14.13 -6.62 13.81
C THR A 470 13.80 -5.12 13.88
N GLY A 471 14.77 -4.29 14.24
CA GLY A 471 14.69 -2.82 14.35
C GLY A 471 16.09 -2.20 14.17
N VAL A 472 16.18 -0.93 13.78
CA VAL A 472 17.44 -0.16 13.78
C VAL A 472 17.24 1.13 14.56
N ASN A 473 18.07 1.38 15.56
CA ASN A 473 18.01 2.55 16.45
C ASN A 473 16.64 2.75 17.14
N MET A 474 15.78 1.74 17.12
CA MET A 474 14.41 1.78 17.63
C MET A 474 13.95 0.39 18.06
N ALA A 475 12.76 0.31 18.68
CA ALA A 475 12.19 -0.98 19.08
C ALA A 475 11.98 -1.91 17.88
N PRO A 476 12.15 -3.24 18.03
CA PRO A 476 11.85 -4.19 16.97
C PRO A 476 10.37 -4.05 16.56
N SER A 477 10.12 -3.84 15.27
CA SER A 477 8.79 -3.89 14.70
C SER A 477 8.63 -5.19 13.94
N TYR A 478 7.46 -5.83 14.08
CA TYR A 478 7.07 -6.82 13.09
C TYR A 478 7.08 -6.07 11.75
N GLY A 479 7.81 -6.59 10.76
CA GLY A 479 8.04 -6.02 9.43
C GLY A 479 7.99 -7.14 8.40
N PRO A 480 7.57 -6.91 7.14
CA PRO A 480 7.70 -7.93 6.13
C PRO A 480 9.19 -7.92 5.91
N ALA A 481 9.89 -8.90 6.47
CA ALA A 481 10.98 -9.48 5.74
C ALA A 481 11.91 -8.39 5.22
N GLU A 482 12.47 -7.57 6.11
CA GLU A 482 13.40 -6.53 5.70
C GLU A 482 14.60 -7.23 5.08
N PHE A 483 14.53 -7.37 3.76
CA PHE A 483 15.52 -8.04 2.95
C PHE A 483 16.88 -7.38 3.12
N VAL A 484 16.89 -6.10 3.47
CA VAL A 484 18.09 -5.34 3.75
C VAL A 484 17.67 -4.15 4.62
N ARG A 485 17.97 -4.17 5.93
CA ARG A 485 18.17 -2.90 6.63
C ARG A 485 19.54 -2.39 6.22
N SER A 486 19.59 -1.22 5.58
CA SER A 486 20.86 -0.52 5.39
C SER A 486 21.20 0.16 6.70
N VAL A 487 22.36 -0.17 7.26
CA VAL A 487 22.81 0.36 8.54
C VAL A 487 24.21 0.91 8.42
N MET A 488 24.49 1.93 9.20
CA MET A 488 25.79 2.57 9.29
C MET A 488 26.56 2.00 10.49
N ALA A 489 27.86 2.26 10.53
CA ALA A 489 28.65 2.00 11.73
C ALA A 489 28.02 2.68 12.96
N ASN A 490 27.95 1.94 14.07
CA ASN A 490 27.38 2.33 15.36
C ASN A 490 25.83 2.35 15.43
N ASP A 491 25.13 1.97 14.37
CA ASP A 491 23.69 1.72 14.47
C ASP A 491 23.41 0.56 15.45
N ILE A 492 22.25 0.58 16.11
CA ILE A 492 21.82 -0.47 17.02
C ILE A 492 20.76 -1.32 16.32
N LEU A 493 21.10 -2.57 15.98
CA LEU A 493 20.15 -3.58 15.54
C LEU A 493 19.37 -4.09 16.76
N ALA A 494 18.06 -3.88 16.75
CA ALA A 494 17.15 -4.45 17.72
C ALA A 494 16.58 -5.75 17.16
N TYR A 495 16.34 -6.75 18.02
CA TYR A 495 15.63 -7.97 17.64
C TYR A 495 14.59 -8.33 18.70
N SER A 496 13.47 -8.91 18.28
CA SER A 496 12.53 -9.57 19.18
C SER A 496 12.09 -10.92 18.68
N LEU A 497 12.07 -11.91 19.56
CA LEU A 497 11.58 -13.25 19.27
C LEU A 497 10.23 -13.51 19.94
N THR A 498 9.24 -13.98 19.18
CA THR A 498 7.90 -14.34 19.69
C THR A 498 7.34 -15.62 19.07
N SER A 499 6.34 -16.20 19.76
CA SER A 499 5.47 -17.29 19.28
C SER A 499 4.03 -16.77 19.25
N PRO A 500 3.59 -16.17 18.14
CA PRO A 500 2.31 -15.47 18.06
C PRO A 500 1.08 -16.33 18.39
N LYS A 501 1.08 -17.60 17.99
CA LYS A 501 0.01 -18.57 18.29
C LYS A 501 0.19 -19.23 19.66
N GLY A 502 1.30 -18.96 20.35
CA GLY A 502 1.60 -19.43 21.70
C GLY A 502 2.01 -20.91 21.81
N SER A 503 2.13 -21.63 20.69
CA SER A 503 2.43 -23.08 20.68
C SER A 503 3.87 -23.40 21.09
N LEU A 504 4.78 -22.42 21.03
CA LEU A 504 6.19 -22.58 21.43
C LEU A 504 6.51 -21.90 22.77
N VAL A 505 5.53 -21.38 23.50
CA VAL A 505 5.75 -20.81 24.83
C VAL A 505 6.28 -21.90 25.78
N GLY A 506 7.34 -21.60 26.53
CA GLY A 506 8.02 -22.55 27.41
C GLY A 506 9.04 -23.46 26.71
N LYS A 507 9.20 -23.37 25.39
CA LYS A 507 10.22 -24.13 24.65
C LYS A 507 11.59 -23.44 24.70
N GLN A 508 12.66 -24.22 24.53
CA GLN A 508 14.01 -23.68 24.42
C GLN A 508 14.21 -23.01 23.07
N TYR A 509 14.92 -21.89 23.04
CA TYR A 509 15.25 -21.15 21.82
C TYR A 509 16.70 -20.64 21.79
N ALA A 510 17.14 -20.31 20.59
CA ALA A 510 18.36 -19.55 20.33
C ALA A 510 18.14 -18.55 19.19
N VAL A 511 18.80 -17.39 19.26
CA VAL A 511 18.93 -16.43 18.14
C VAL A 511 20.39 -16.43 17.73
N LEU A 512 20.64 -16.82 16.50
CA LEU A 512 21.97 -16.93 15.90
C LEU A 512 22.17 -15.76 14.95
N ALA A 513 23.38 -15.20 14.88
CA ALA A 513 23.76 -14.27 13.82
C ALA A 513 25.13 -14.57 13.21
N GLN A 514 25.33 -14.09 12.00
CA GLN A 514 26.54 -14.32 11.22
C GLN A 514 26.80 -13.14 10.29
N ALA A 515 28.08 -12.81 10.10
CA ALA A 515 28.51 -11.91 9.04
C ALA A 515 28.69 -12.69 7.73
N VAL A 516 28.12 -12.20 6.64
CA VAL A 516 28.21 -12.77 5.30
C VAL A 516 28.59 -11.70 4.27
N ASP A 517 29.43 -12.08 3.31
CA ASP A 517 29.75 -11.22 2.16
C ASP A 517 28.48 -11.05 1.31
N THR A 518 28.11 -9.78 1.09
CA THR A 518 26.94 -9.35 0.29
C THR A 518 26.90 -10.00 -1.09
N LYS A 519 28.04 -10.34 -1.68
CA LYS A 519 28.16 -10.97 -3.01
C LYS A 519 27.87 -12.46 -2.99
N THR A 520 28.15 -13.14 -1.87
CA THR A 520 28.03 -14.60 -1.76
C THR A 520 26.63 -15.04 -1.36
N GLY A 521 25.90 -14.20 -0.63
CA GLY A 521 24.50 -14.38 -0.25
C GLY A 521 24.26 -15.56 0.70
N LEU A 522 23.03 -15.64 1.23
CA LEU A 522 22.55 -16.78 2.00
C LEU A 522 22.11 -17.92 1.10
N LYS A 523 22.28 -19.15 1.58
CA LYS A 523 21.76 -20.36 0.94
C LYS A 523 21.02 -21.18 1.96
N ASN A 524 19.80 -21.62 1.61
CA ASN A 524 19.06 -22.58 2.42
C ASN A 524 19.85 -23.90 2.48
N LEU A 525 20.17 -24.35 3.69
CA LEU A 525 20.63 -25.70 3.95
C LEU A 525 19.43 -26.63 4.19
N LEU A 526 19.66 -27.93 4.12
CA LEU A 526 18.64 -28.93 4.48
C LEU A 526 17.99 -28.57 5.83
N GLY A 527 16.66 -28.41 5.83
CA GLY A 527 15.88 -28.21 7.05
C GLY A 527 15.64 -26.76 7.49
N GLY A 528 15.71 -25.77 6.60
CA GLY A 528 15.27 -24.40 6.91
C GLY A 528 16.29 -23.56 7.69
N ILE A 529 17.55 -23.96 7.68
CA ILE A 529 18.68 -23.20 8.22
C ILE A 529 19.22 -22.31 7.09
N TRP A 530 19.26 -21.00 7.31
CA TRP A 530 19.66 -20.05 6.28
C TRP A 530 21.07 -19.46 6.48
N LEU A 531 21.74 -19.83 7.57
CA LEU A 531 23.12 -19.42 7.87
C LEU A 531 24.14 -20.28 7.11
N ASN A 532 25.27 -19.67 6.71
CA ASN A 532 26.38 -20.35 6.08
C ASN A 532 27.10 -21.26 7.11
N PRO A 533 27.19 -22.58 6.86
CA PRO A 533 27.75 -23.51 7.84
C PRO A 533 29.27 -23.39 7.97
N ASN A 534 29.93 -22.74 7.02
CA ASN A 534 31.38 -22.58 6.96
C ASN A 534 31.85 -21.23 7.51
N ALA A 535 30.92 -20.34 7.89
CA ALA A 535 31.25 -19.04 8.46
C ALA A 535 30.94 -19.03 9.97
N PRO A 536 31.62 -18.18 10.76
CA PRO A 536 31.40 -18.12 12.19
C PRO A 536 29.97 -17.67 12.51
N ILE A 537 29.31 -18.38 13.43
CA ILE A 537 27.99 -18.04 13.96
C ILE A 537 28.17 -17.55 15.40
N VAL A 538 27.53 -16.44 15.71
CA VAL A 538 27.45 -15.84 17.04
C VAL A 538 26.09 -16.12 17.64
N LEU A 539 26.04 -16.69 18.84
CA LEU A 539 24.81 -16.77 19.61
C LEU A 539 24.52 -15.40 20.22
N LEU A 540 23.44 -14.76 19.78
CA LEU A 540 23.01 -13.47 20.29
C LEU A 540 22.21 -13.59 21.58
N ALA A 541 21.32 -14.59 21.64
CA ALA A 541 20.47 -14.85 22.80
C ALA A 541 20.02 -16.31 22.83
N GLY A 542 19.70 -16.82 24.02
CA GLY A 542 19.09 -18.14 24.20
C GLY A 542 18.39 -18.25 25.54
N GLY A 543 17.42 -19.16 25.64
CA GLY A 543 16.63 -19.35 26.86
C GLY A 543 15.31 -20.05 26.62
N THR A 544 14.33 -19.77 27.49
CA THR A 544 12.98 -20.32 27.40
C THR A 544 12.00 -19.26 26.89
N LEU A 545 11.22 -19.58 25.86
CA LEU A 545 10.38 -18.61 25.18
C LEU A 545 9.23 -18.15 26.08
N ALA A 546 9.14 -16.84 26.31
CA ALA A 546 8.09 -16.20 27.09
C ALA A 546 7.00 -15.61 26.19
N ARG A 547 5.79 -15.43 26.74
CA ARG A 547 4.61 -14.95 26.01
C ARG A 547 4.76 -13.53 25.45
N GLU A 548 5.51 -12.66 26.14
CA GLU A 548 5.73 -11.26 25.72
C GLU A 548 7.03 -11.05 24.91
N GLY A 549 7.71 -12.14 24.54
CA GLY A 549 8.90 -12.11 23.69
C GLY A 549 10.20 -11.73 24.40
N THR A 550 11.32 -12.09 23.79
CA THR A 550 12.66 -11.66 24.25
C THR A 550 13.20 -10.59 23.34
N ARG A 551 13.74 -9.50 23.91
CA ARG A 551 14.38 -8.42 23.16
C ARG A 551 15.90 -8.46 23.27
N LEU A 552 16.57 -8.19 22.15
CA LEU A 552 18.02 -8.17 21.99
C LEU A 552 18.42 -6.87 21.27
N TRP A 553 19.64 -6.42 21.55
CA TRP A 553 20.26 -5.30 20.86
C TRP A 553 21.69 -5.67 20.45
N LEU A 554 22.09 -5.32 19.24
CA LEU A 554 23.41 -5.54 18.66
C LEU A 554 23.88 -4.23 18.02
N GLU A 555 24.91 -3.61 18.57
CA GLU A 555 25.56 -2.46 17.95
C GLU A 555 26.38 -2.91 16.73
N VAL A 556 26.23 -2.24 15.59
CA VAL A 556 26.93 -2.49 14.34
C VAL A 556 28.39 -2.05 14.49
N PRO A 557 29.37 -2.98 14.47
CA PRO A 557 30.77 -2.62 14.62
C PRO A 557 31.27 -1.70 13.49
N ALA A 558 32.16 -0.79 13.85
CA ALA A 558 32.88 0.04 12.88
C ALA A 558 33.68 -0.83 11.89
N GLY A 559 33.62 -0.48 10.60
CA GLY A 559 34.42 -1.14 9.54
C GLY A 559 33.76 -2.34 8.86
N LEU A 560 32.46 -2.57 9.06
CA LEU A 560 31.69 -3.64 8.39
C LEU A 560 31.05 -3.23 7.05
N SER A 561 31.34 -2.03 6.53
CA SER A 561 30.82 -1.59 5.22
C SER A 561 31.03 -2.66 4.13
N GLY A 562 29.96 -2.98 3.41
CA GLY A 562 29.94 -4.02 2.37
C GLY A 562 29.70 -5.45 2.86
N VAL A 563 29.42 -5.64 4.15
CA VAL A 563 29.10 -6.93 4.78
C VAL A 563 27.64 -6.95 5.25
N SER A 564 26.99 -8.11 5.15
CA SER A 564 25.66 -8.34 5.70
C SER A 564 25.74 -9.03 7.07
N ILE A 565 24.92 -8.61 8.04
CA ILE A 565 24.64 -9.34 9.27
C ILE A 565 23.33 -10.09 9.08
N VAL A 566 23.37 -11.41 9.27
CA VAL A 566 22.19 -12.26 9.12
C VAL A 566 21.85 -12.90 10.46
N ALA A 567 20.61 -12.79 10.90
CA ALA A 567 20.13 -13.41 12.12
C ALA A 567 18.95 -14.36 11.90
N GLN A 568 18.93 -15.49 12.59
CA GLN A 568 17.86 -16.48 12.55
C GLN A 568 17.57 -17.02 13.95
N ALA A 569 16.29 -17.18 14.28
CA ALA A 569 15.89 -17.85 15.50
C ALA A 569 15.56 -19.32 15.26
N LEU A 570 15.80 -20.15 16.27
CA LEU A 570 15.38 -21.54 16.32
C LEU A 570 14.76 -21.84 17.68
N ALA A 571 13.75 -22.69 17.70
CA ALA A 571 13.15 -23.23 18.90
C ALA A 571 13.04 -24.76 18.80
N VAL A 572 13.07 -25.43 19.95
CA VAL A 572 12.91 -26.88 20.04
C VAL A 572 11.46 -27.20 20.40
N ASP A 573 10.69 -27.72 19.46
CA ASP A 573 9.38 -28.29 19.74
C ASP A 573 9.47 -29.79 20.08
N SER A 574 8.42 -30.37 20.67
CA SER A 574 8.34 -31.77 21.09
C SER A 574 8.55 -32.79 19.96
N SER A 575 8.41 -32.38 18.70
CA SER A 575 8.52 -33.24 17.52
C SER A 575 9.59 -32.80 16.51
N ALA A 576 10.08 -31.56 16.57
CA ALA A 576 10.99 -31.01 15.56
C ALA A 576 11.73 -29.74 16.04
N LEU A 577 12.78 -29.37 15.30
CA LEU A 577 13.31 -28.01 15.32
C LEU A 577 12.41 -27.09 14.51
N VAL A 578 12.09 -25.93 15.09
CA VAL A 578 11.28 -24.90 14.47
C VAL A 578 12.18 -23.69 14.20
N PHE A 579 12.27 -23.27 12.94
CA PHE A 579 13.13 -22.17 12.53
C PHE A 579 12.27 -20.97 12.17
N SER A 580 12.65 -19.78 12.64
CA SER A 580 12.12 -18.55 12.07
C SER A 580 12.67 -18.35 10.66
N PRO A 581 12.03 -17.51 9.84
CA PRO A 581 12.72 -16.85 8.75
C PRO A 581 14.02 -16.22 9.27
N ALA A 582 15.10 -16.24 8.49
CA ALA A 582 16.26 -15.43 8.81
C ALA A 582 15.94 -13.94 8.60
N THR A 583 16.89 -13.05 8.85
CA THR A 583 16.76 -11.60 8.71
C THR A 583 18.12 -11.11 8.24
N GLU A 584 18.20 -10.29 7.18
CA GLU A 584 19.47 -9.81 6.62
C GLU A 584 19.57 -8.28 6.77
N THR A 585 20.74 -7.80 7.15
CA THR A 585 21.03 -6.38 7.39
C THR A 585 22.33 -6.04 6.69
N VAL A 586 22.30 -5.15 5.69
CA VAL A 586 23.49 -4.75 4.93
C VAL A 586 24.12 -3.53 5.60
N VAL A 587 25.38 -3.64 5.97
CA VAL A 587 26.14 -2.49 6.49
C VAL A 587 26.67 -1.69 5.30
N ARG A 588 26.30 -0.40 5.22
CA ARG A 588 26.79 0.54 4.20
C ARG A 588 28.05 1.25 4.63
#